data_AF-A0A1J9UB68-F1
#
_entry.id   AF-A0A1J9UB68-F1
#
_cell.length_a   1.000
_cell.length_b   1.000
_cell.length_c   1.000
_cell.angle_alpha   90.00
_cell.angle_beta   90.00
_cell.angle_gamma   90.00
#
_symmetry.space_group_name_H-M   'P 1'
#
loop_
_entity.id
_entity.type
_entity.pdbx_description
1 polymer ?
#
loop_
_entity_poly.entity_id
_entity_poly.type
_entity_poly.pdbx_seq_one_letter_code
_entity_poly.pdbx_strand_id
1 'polypeptide(L)'
;MADYYYKYGKKYYKNRSQSHQQKKNCFIETHTVAGSNRMLDIIVPANTSRVVFEDSTNNHNKTLLQFRVPGTSTPVVVTIRTRNSRIPITATITTGETRILQVENFESLTVTNNTNMNSDIGVFIQKTFCICCNDHNDYYKEQSRSLNQKGNCFIETHTIAASGTPSTGNVPLTIIVPPNTSRTVFEDFTSNHNKTLLQISVPNDSSSIEVTIRTRGSSRPISATIVPNEIRIFQVEDFQNLTLTNNSDILDFIDIFIQKTFCICCNDQSNPCDGYCDKYGHDFEC
;
A
#
# COMPACT_ATOMS: atom_id res chain seq x y z
N MET A 1 -41.62 6.34 -21.59
CA MET A 1 -41.65 7.80 -21.32
C MET A 1 -40.60 8.46 -22.20
N ALA A 2 -40.92 9.56 -22.89
CA ALA A 2 -40.07 10.11 -23.94
C ALA A 2 -38.82 10.82 -23.37
N ASP A 3 -37.63 10.46 -23.86
CA ASP A 3 -36.30 10.99 -23.44
C ASP A 3 -35.93 12.33 -24.12
N TYR A 4 -36.89 13.23 -24.30
CA TYR A 4 -36.65 14.57 -24.86
C TYR A 4 -37.56 15.63 -24.25
N TYR A 5 -37.13 16.89 -24.32
CA TYR A 5 -37.90 18.07 -23.98
C TYR A 5 -37.73 19.14 -25.07
N TYR A 6 -38.72 20.03 -25.23
CA TYR A 6 -38.64 21.13 -26.20
C TYR A 6 -38.26 22.43 -25.50
N LYS A 7 -37.35 23.21 -26.10
CA LYS A 7 -37.00 24.58 -25.66
C LYS A 7 -36.90 25.48 -26.90
N TYR A 8 -37.62 26.60 -26.92
CA TYR A 8 -37.68 27.52 -28.08
C TYR A 8 -38.00 26.83 -29.42
N GLY A 9 -38.99 25.93 -29.42
CA GLY A 9 -39.41 25.21 -30.64
C GLY A 9 -38.43 24.16 -31.16
N LYS A 10 -37.27 23.97 -30.53
CA LYS A 10 -36.30 22.92 -30.88
C LYS A 10 -36.37 21.75 -29.90
N LYS A 11 -36.27 20.53 -30.43
CA LYS A 11 -36.29 19.28 -29.67
C LYS A 11 -34.90 19.00 -29.09
N TYR A 12 -34.80 18.92 -27.77
CA TYR A 12 -33.57 18.58 -27.05
C TYR A 12 -33.71 17.19 -26.42
N TYR A 13 -32.82 16.28 -26.79
CA TYR A 13 -32.75 14.96 -26.19
C TYR A 13 -32.00 15.04 -24.87
N LYS A 14 -32.47 14.31 -23.84
CA LYS A 14 -31.68 14.14 -22.61
C LYS A 14 -30.41 13.41 -23.01
N ASN A 15 -29.26 14.09 -22.98
CA ASN A 15 -27.97 13.42 -23.01
C ASN A 15 -27.89 12.55 -21.77
N ARG A 16 -28.26 11.27 -21.89
CA ARG A 16 -27.63 10.25 -21.09
C ARG A 16 -26.17 10.34 -21.47
N SER A 17 -25.37 11.00 -20.65
CA SER A 17 -23.95 10.71 -20.56
C SER A 17 -23.85 9.23 -20.19
N GLN A 18 -23.96 8.35 -21.17
CA GLN A 18 -23.27 7.08 -21.12
C GLN A 18 -21.81 7.50 -20.98
N SER A 19 -21.32 7.61 -19.74
CA SER A 19 -19.89 7.47 -19.53
C SER A 19 -19.57 6.17 -20.24
N HIS A 20 -18.77 6.22 -21.31
CA HIS A 20 -18.12 5.03 -21.80
C HIS A 20 -17.41 4.47 -20.57
N GLN A 21 -18.02 3.49 -19.92
CA GLN A 21 -17.38 2.75 -18.85
C GLN A 21 -16.26 2.01 -19.56
N GLN A 22 -15.09 2.66 -19.61
CA GLN A 22 -13.85 1.99 -19.94
C GLN A 22 -13.85 0.75 -19.06
N LYS A 23 -13.76 -0.42 -19.71
CA LYS A 23 -13.90 -1.70 -19.03
C LYS A 23 -12.68 -1.83 -18.11
N LYS A 24 -12.85 -1.52 -16.82
CA LYS A 24 -11.78 -1.64 -15.82
C LYS A 24 -11.77 -3.08 -15.34
N ASN A 25 -10.63 -3.75 -15.44
CA ASN A 25 -10.45 -5.05 -14.83
C ASN A 25 -10.08 -4.81 -13.36
N CYS A 26 -11.00 -5.12 -12.44
CA CYS A 26 -10.77 -4.97 -11.01
C CYS A 26 -10.50 -6.33 -10.37
N PHE A 27 -9.48 -6.37 -9.51
CA PHE A 27 -9.00 -7.55 -8.82
C PHE A 27 -9.08 -7.34 -7.31
N ILE A 28 -9.12 -8.45 -6.59
CA ILE A 28 -9.05 -8.48 -5.13
C ILE A 28 -7.68 -9.05 -4.77
N GLU A 29 -6.98 -8.38 -3.88
CA GLU A 29 -5.69 -8.84 -3.35
C GLU A 29 -5.60 -8.57 -1.85
N THR A 30 -4.70 -9.27 -1.16
CA THR A 30 -4.48 -9.12 0.28
C THR A 30 -3.03 -8.82 0.60
N HIS A 31 -2.81 -7.74 1.36
CA HIS A 31 -1.53 -7.48 2.03
C HIS A 31 -1.59 -8.00 3.47
N THR A 32 -0.49 -8.60 3.92
CA THR A 32 -0.38 -9.16 5.28
C THR A 32 0.79 -8.51 6.01
N VAL A 33 0.49 -7.90 7.15
CA VAL A 33 1.47 -7.44 8.13
C VAL A 33 1.76 -8.59 9.08
N ALA A 34 3.05 -8.89 9.28
CA ALA A 34 3.55 -10.07 9.96
C ALA A 34 3.15 -11.36 9.23
N GLY A 35 4.06 -11.83 8.36
CA GLY A 35 3.85 -13.01 7.53
C GLY A 35 3.61 -14.30 8.31
N SER A 36 3.19 -15.36 7.62
CA SER A 36 3.09 -16.72 8.18
C SER A 36 2.24 -16.85 9.46
N ASN A 37 1.16 -16.07 9.59
CA ASN A 37 0.24 -16.07 10.74
C ASN A 37 0.91 -15.78 12.10
N ARG A 38 2.04 -15.05 12.11
CA ARG A 38 2.67 -14.57 13.34
C ARG A 38 2.26 -13.13 13.62
N MET A 39 2.33 -12.73 14.88
CA MET A 39 2.00 -11.37 15.30
C MET A 39 3.27 -10.52 15.30
N LEU A 40 3.13 -9.25 14.92
CA LEU A 40 4.14 -8.24 15.13
C LEU A 40 4.10 -7.80 16.60
N ASP A 41 5.19 -7.97 17.33
CA ASP A 41 5.29 -7.47 18.70
C ASP A 41 5.59 -5.97 18.69
N ILE A 42 4.71 -5.18 19.31
CA ILE A 42 4.81 -3.72 19.37
C ILE A 42 4.92 -3.31 20.83
N ILE A 43 6.01 -2.61 21.15
CA ILE A 43 6.19 -1.96 22.44
C ILE A 43 5.39 -0.66 22.44
N VAL A 44 4.54 -0.50 23.46
CA VAL A 44 3.74 0.70 23.70
C VAL A 44 4.21 1.33 25.02
N PRO A 45 5.05 2.38 24.98
CA PRO A 45 5.58 2.99 26.20
C PRO A 45 4.50 3.54 27.12
N ALA A 46 4.84 3.66 28.41
CA ALA A 46 3.96 4.22 29.43
C ALA A 46 3.39 5.59 29.03
N ASN A 47 2.08 5.79 29.20
CA ASN A 47 1.37 7.04 28.91
C ASN A 47 1.58 7.57 27.48
N THR A 48 1.67 6.67 26.49
CA THR A 48 1.83 7.04 25.08
C THR A 48 0.71 6.51 24.18
N SER A 49 0.52 7.19 23.05
CA SER A 49 -0.33 6.77 21.95
C SER A 49 0.50 6.79 20.67
N ARG A 50 0.44 5.71 19.89
CA ARG A 50 1.22 5.54 18.65
C ARG A 50 0.32 5.04 17.53
N VAL A 51 0.47 5.63 16.36
CA VAL A 51 -0.20 5.15 15.15
C VAL A 51 0.63 4.01 14.58
N VAL A 52 0.04 2.82 14.47
CA VAL A 52 0.75 1.61 14.02
C VAL A 52 0.58 1.41 12.52
N PHE A 53 -0.62 1.67 12.00
CA PHE A 53 -0.93 1.46 10.59
C PHE A 53 -1.78 2.60 10.05
N GLU A 54 -1.35 3.18 8.93
CA GLU A 54 -2.10 4.16 8.14
C GLU A 54 -2.34 3.65 6.72
N ASP A 55 -3.60 3.66 6.31
CA ASP A 55 -4.02 3.32 4.96
C ASP A 55 -4.34 4.60 4.18
N SER A 56 -3.40 5.01 3.34
CA SER A 56 -3.50 6.18 2.45
C SER A 56 -4.10 5.84 1.08
N THR A 57 -4.77 4.69 0.95
CA THR A 57 -5.55 4.35 -0.25
C THR A 57 -6.98 4.89 -0.17
N ASN A 58 -7.68 4.96 -1.29
CA ASN A 58 -9.08 5.44 -1.32
C ASN A 58 -10.11 4.33 -1.63
N ASN A 59 -9.65 3.12 -1.90
CA ASN A 59 -10.53 2.02 -2.26
C ASN A 59 -11.24 1.42 -1.04
N HIS A 60 -12.43 0.89 -1.30
CA HIS A 60 -13.10 0.02 -0.37
C HIS A 60 -12.19 -1.18 0.00
N ASN A 61 -12.17 -1.55 1.27
CA ASN A 61 -11.33 -2.63 1.77
C ASN A 61 -11.95 -3.28 3.01
N LYS A 62 -11.48 -4.49 3.32
CA LYS A 62 -11.77 -5.21 4.56
C LYS A 62 -10.46 -5.54 5.24
N THR A 63 -10.38 -5.30 6.53
CA THR A 63 -9.17 -5.54 7.32
C THR A 63 -9.52 -6.43 8.50
N LEU A 64 -8.86 -7.58 8.58
CA LEU A 64 -8.84 -8.45 9.73
C LEU A 64 -7.69 -8.02 10.65
N LEU A 65 -8.02 -7.79 11.91
CA LEU A 65 -7.10 -7.35 12.95
C LEU A 65 -7.17 -8.37 14.09
N GLN A 66 -6.02 -8.89 14.50
CA GLN A 66 -5.91 -9.72 15.69
C GLN A 66 -4.90 -9.08 16.63
N PHE A 67 -5.31 -8.92 17.89
CA PHE A 67 -4.55 -8.32 18.96
C PHE A 67 -4.32 -9.33 20.07
N ARG A 68 -3.13 -9.33 20.66
CA ARG A 68 -2.83 -10.12 21.86
C ARG A 68 -1.98 -9.30 22.82
N VAL A 69 -2.46 -9.13 24.05
CA VAL A 69 -1.64 -8.54 25.13
C VAL A 69 -1.11 -9.69 25.98
N PRO A 70 0.22 -9.86 26.12
CA PRO A 70 0.79 -10.90 26.98
C PRO A 70 0.33 -10.80 28.43
N GLY A 71 0.33 -11.92 29.16
CA GLY A 71 -0.08 -11.97 30.58
C GLY A 71 0.82 -11.17 31.53
N THR A 72 1.99 -10.73 31.06
CA THR A 72 2.96 -9.92 31.80
C THR A 72 2.86 -8.42 31.49
N SER A 73 2.03 -8.02 30.52
CA SER A 73 1.95 -6.64 30.02
C SER A 73 0.69 -5.94 30.54
N THR A 74 0.66 -4.61 30.53
CA THR A 74 -0.51 -3.84 30.97
C THR A 74 -1.56 -3.72 29.87
N PRO A 75 -2.86 -3.47 30.19
CA PRO A 75 -3.90 -3.35 29.19
C PRO A 75 -3.60 -2.27 28.12
N VAL A 76 -3.89 -2.58 26.86
CA VAL A 76 -3.67 -1.66 25.73
C VAL A 76 -5.00 -1.30 25.10
N VAL A 77 -5.22 -0.01 24.84
CA VAL A 77 -6.39 0.47 24.11
C VAL A 77 -6.06 0.53 22.63
N VAL A 78 -6.83 -0.17 21.81
CA VAL A 78 -6.77 -0.07 20.35
C VAL A 78 -7.88 0.84 19.85
N THR A 79 -7.52 1.79 19.00
CA THR A 79 -8.44 2.72 18.35
C THR A 79 -8.32 2.56 16.84
N ILE A 80 -9.43 2.24 16.19
CA ILE A 80 -9.49 2.02 14.75
C ILE A 80 -10.39 3.09 14.14
N ARG A 81 -9.86 3.82 13.16
CA ARG A 81 -10.63 4.76 12.34
C ARG A 81 -11.04 4.09 11.03
N THR A 82 -12.23 4.42 10.56
CA THR A 82 -12.73 4.00 9.25
C THR A 82 -13.22 5.22 8.48
N ARG A 83 -12.99 5.26 7.16
CA ARG A 83 -13.23 6.46 6.35
C ARG A 83 -14.68 6.95 6.36
N ASN A 84 -15.62 6.03 6.55
CA ASN A 84 -17.06 6.30 6.46
C ASN A 84 -17.74 6.48 7.83
N SER A 85 -16.98 6.41 8.93
CA SER A 85 -17.49 6.63 10.28
C SER A 85 -16.75 7.77 10.95
N ARG A 86 -17.50 8.70 11.57
CA ARG A 86 -16.91 9.73 12.44
C ARG A 86 -16.56 9.19 13.83
N ILE A 87 -17.15 8.05 14.20
CA ILE A 87 -16.95 7.44 15.51
C ILE A 87 -15.92 6.32 15.35
N PRO A 88 -14.73 6.43 15.96
CA PRO A 88 -13.74 5.37 15.92
C PRO A 88 -14.21 4.16 16.73
N ILE A 89 -13.76 2.98 16.32
CA ILE A 89 -13.95 1.75 17.08
C ILE A 89 -12.85 1.68 18.13
N THR A 90 -13.21 1.66 19.41
CA THR A 90 -12.27 1.57 20.52
C THR A 90 -12.47 0.28 21.29
N ALA A 91 -11.37 -0.40 21.63
CA ALA A 91 -11.39 -1.61 22.43
C ALA A 91 -10.21 -1.60 23.40
N THR A 92 -10.46 -1.87 24.69
CA THR A 92 -9.40 -2.19 25.64
C THR A 92 -9.13 -3.69 25.54
N ILE A 93 -7.87 -4.05 25.28
CA ILE A 93 -7.39 -5.43 25.30
C ILE A 93 -6.72 -5.65 26.65
N THR A 94 -7.31 -6.51 27.46
CA THR A 94 -6.82 -6.78 28.81
C THR A 94 -5.62 -7.71 28.81
N THR A 95 -4.88 -7.74 29.90
CA THR A 95 -3.70 -8.59 30.09
C THR A 95 -4.05 -10.07 29.87
N GLY A 96 -3.32 -10.74 28.97
CA GLY A 96 -3.56 -12.14 28.59
C GLY A 96 -4.67 -12.34 27.56
N GLU A 97 -5.38 -11.29 27.14
CA GLU A 97 -6.49 -11.37 26.19
C GLU A 97 -5.99 -11.44 24.74
N THR A 98 -6.74 -12.19 23.92
CA THR A 98 -6.69 -12.09 22.46
C THR A 98 -8.02 -11.57 21.95
N ARG A 99 -7.99 -10.56 21.09
CA ARG A 99 -9.20 -9.99 20.48
C ARG A 99 -9.05 -9.90 18.98
N ILE A 100 -10.09 -10.31 18.27
CA ILE A 100 -10.14 -10.31 16.81
C ILE A 100 -11.25 -9.35 16.37
N LEU A 101 -10.94 -8.47 15.44
CA LEU A 101 -11.87 -7.51 14.85
C LEU A 101 -11.76 -7.58 13.33
N GLN A 102 -12.90 -7.56 12.65
CA GLN A 102 -12.95 -7.35 11.21
C GLN A 102 -13.63 -6.01 10.94
N VAL A 103 -12.96 -5.15 10.19
CA VAL A 103 -13.40 -3.79 9.93
C VAL A 103 -13.43 -3.51 8.43
N GLU A 104 -14.39 -2.69 8.02
CA GLU A 104 -14.55 -2.26 6.65
C GLU A 104 -14.08 -0.81 6.50
N ASN A 105 -13.50 -0.47 5.35
CA ASN A 105 -12.98 0.87 5.05
C ASN A 105 -11.96 1.37 6.08
N PHE A 106 -11.06 0.48 6.54
CA PHE A 106 -10.01 0.78 7.50
C PHE A 106 -9.17 1.98 7.04
N GLU A 107 -8.98 2.95 7.93
CA GLU A 107 -8.19 4.17 7.69
C GLU A 107 -6.90 4.14 8.52
N SER A 108 -7.01 3.88 9.82
CA SER A 108 -5.85 3.83 10.69
C SER A 108 -6.06 2.96 11.92
N LEU A 109 -4.95 2.46 12.48
CA LEU A 109 -4.86 1.80 13.77
C LEU A 109 -3.93 2.59 14.68
N THR A 110 -4.42 2.90 15.89
CA THR A 110 -3.65 3.54 16.95
C THR A 110 -3.69 2.66 18.19
N VAL A 111 -2.54 2.44 18.81
CA VAL A 111 -2.39 1.73 20.09
C VAL A 111 -2.06 2.74 21.18
N THR A 112 -2.71 2.63 22.32
CA THR A 112 -2.56 3.57 23.44
C THR A 112 -2.36 2.80 24.73
N ASN A 113 -1.32 3.16 25.47
CA ASN A 113 -1.05 2.67 26.80
C ASN A 113 -1.28 3.80 27.81
N ASN A 114 -2.36 3.70 28.58
CA ASN A 114 -2.74 4.68 29.60
C ASN A 114 -2.18 4.33 31.00
N THR A 115 -1.16 3.47 31.06
CA THR A 115 -0.54 3.03 32.32
C THR A 115 0.86 3.61 32.48
N ASN A 116 1.38 3.54 33.70
CA ASN A 116 2.70 4.06 34.06
C ASN A 116 3.85 3.07 33.75
N MET A 117 3.56 1.91 33.17
CA MET A 117 4.55 0.91 32.76
C MET A 117 4.44 0.68 31.26
N ASN A 118 5.55 0.32 30.63
CA ASN A 118 5.53 -0.11 29.24
C ASN A 118 4.65 -1.36 29.08
N SER A 119 4.05 -1.49 27.90
CA SER A 119 3.27 -2.66 27.53
C SER A 119 3.72 -3.20 26.19
N ASP A 120 3.37 -4.44 25.91
CA ASP A 120 3.59 -5.11 24.65
C ASP A 120 2.24 -5.55 24.08
N ILE A 121 2.09 -5.41 22.78
CA ILE A 121 0.93 -5.92 22.06
C ILE A 121 1.39 -6.63 20.78
N GLY A 122 0.99 -7.88 20.64
CA GLY A 122 1.07 -8.61 19.38
C GLY A 122 -0.05 -8.14 18.46
N VAL A 123 0.30 -7.73 17.24
CA VAL A 123 -0.65 -7.27 16.22
C VAL A 123 -0.46 -8.07 14.93
N PHE A 124 -1.54 -8.67 14.44
CA PHE A 124 -1.59 -9.27 13.10
C PHE A 124 -2.64 -8.52 12.27
N ILE A 125 -2.29 -8.19 11.02
CA ILE A 125 -3.14 -7.43 10.12
C ILE A 125 -3.18 -8.11 8.76
N GLN A 126 -4.38 -8.43 8.31
CA GLN A 126 -4.64 -8.83 6.93
C GLN A 126 -5.61 -7.86 6.30
N LYS A 127 -5.21 -7.27 5.18
CA LYS A 127 -6.00 -6.25 4.52
C LYS A 127 -6.26 -6.63 3.08
N THR A 128 -7.52 -6.92 2.81
CA THR A 128 -8.03 -7.24 1.48
C THR A 128 -8.59 -5.98 0.83
N PHE A 129 -8.14 -5.69 -0.38
CA PHE A 129 -8.48 -4.47 -1.11
C PHE A 129 -8.83 -4.77 -2.57
N CYS A 130 -9.55 -3.83 -3.19
CA CYS A 130 -9.75 -3.82 -4.63
C CYS A 130 -8.66 -2.98 -5.31
N ILE A 131 -8.12 -3.47 -6.42
CA ILE A 131 -7.25 -2.73 -7.33
C ILE A 131 -7.83 -2.82 -8.73
N CYS A 132 -8.00 -1.68 -9.40
CA CYS A 132 -8.62 -1.62 -10.72
C CYS A 132 -7.58 -1.19 -11.76
N CYS A 133 -7.35 -2.06 -12.74
CA CYS A 133 -6.45 -1.83 -13.83
C CYS A 133 -7.20 -1.22 -15.01
N ASN A 134 -6.64 -0.15 -15.58
CA ASN A 134 -7.15 0.49 -16.77
C ASN A 134 -6.18 0.25 -17.92
N ASP A 135 -6.71 -0.06 -19.10
CA ASP A 135 -5.94 -0.26 -20.33
C ASP A 135 -5.26 1.02 -20.87
N HIS A 136 -5.40 2.16 -20.17
CA HIS A 136 -4.76 3.41 -20.57
C HIS A 136 -3.30 3.46 -20.11
N ASN A 137 -2.42 2.88 -20.93
CA ASN A 137 -1.05 3.33 -21.05
C ASN A 137 -1.06 4.73 -21.68
N ASP A 138 -0.99 5.78 -20.87
CA ASP A 138 -1.01 7.17 -21.36
C ASP A 138 0.28 7.62 -22.06
N TYR A 139 1.30 6.76 -22.20
CA TYR A 139 2.61 7.16 -22.75
C TYR A 139 2.82 6.89 -24.24
N TYR A 140 1.99 6.06 -24.89
CA TYR A 140 2.05 5.82 -26.34
C TYR A 140 0.68 6.03 -26.99
N LYS A 141 0.30 7.28 -27.18
CA LYS A 141 -0.75 7.65 -28.14
C LYS A 141 -0.16 8.48 -29.27
N GLU A 142 0.71 7.87 -30.06
CA GLU A 142 0.84 8.29 -31.46
C GLU A 142 -0.40 7.80 -32.23
N GLN A 143 -1.31 8.75 -32.47
CA GLN A 143 -2.19 8.93 -33.62
C GLN A 143 -2.84 7.74 -34.36
N SER A 144 -2.92 6.54 -33.81
CA SER A 144 -3.78 5.50 -34.35
C SER A 144 -5.12 5.51 -33.62
N ARG A 145 -6.19 5.84 -34.36
CA ARG A 145 -7.58 5.55 -33.96
C ARG A 145 -7.83 4.03 -33.98
N SER A 146 -7.01 3.24 -33.29
CA SER A 146 -7.22 1.81 -33.17
C SER A 146 -8.30 1.56 -32.11
N LEU A 147 -9.45 1.11 -32.58
CA LEU A 147 -10.51 0.44 -31.85
C LEU A 147 -9.98 -0.27 -30.60
N ASN A 148 -10.54 0.07 -29.43
CA ASN A 148 -10.60 -0.70 -28.18
C ASN A 148 -9.86 -2.04 -28.23
N GLN A 149 -8.53 -2.02 -28.18
CA GLN A 149 -7.77 -3.23 -27.88
C GLN A 149 -8.09 -3.52 -26.41
N LYS A 150 -8.91 -4.55 -26.19
CA LYS A 150 -9.17 -5.08 -24.85
C LYS A 150 -7.86 -5.69 -24.40
N GLY A 151 -7.05 -4.92 -23.68
CA GLY A 151 -5.92 -5.50 -22.97
C GLY A 151 -6.49 -6.40 -21.88
N ASN A 152 -5.97 -7.63 -21.78
CA ASN A 152 -6.23 -8.42 -20.59
C ASN A 152 -5.27 -7.91 -19.52
N CYS A 153 -5.83 -7.24 -18.51
CA CYS A 153 -5.05 -6.85 -17.33
C CYS A 153 -5.05 -7.98 -16.31
N PHE A 154 -3.99 -8.01 -15.52
CA PHE A 154 -3.75 -8.88 -14.40
C PHE A 154 -3.13 -8.05 -13.29
N ILE A 155 -3.01 -8.65 -12.12
CA ILE A 155 -2.22 -8.10 -11.04
C ILE A 155 -1.14 -9.11 -10.64
N GLU A 156 -0.03 -8.59 -10.15
CA GLU A 156 1.02 -9.38 -9.55
C GLU A 156 1.51 -8.68 -8.28
N THR A 157 2.04 -9.46 -7.35
CA THR A 157 2.55 -8.95 -6.08
C THR A 157 4.03 -9.28 -5.93
N HIS A 158 4.86 -8.24 -5.87
CA HIS A 158 6.27 -8.37 -5.51
C HIS A 158 6.49 -8.13 -4.03
N THR A 159 7.37 -8.93 -3.42
CA THR A 159 7.79 -8.77 -2.03
C THR A 159 9.29 -8.54 -1.98
N ILE A 160 9.72 -7.50 -1.28
CA ILE A 160 11.12 -7.24 -0.97
C ILE A 160 11.31 -7.51 0.52
N ALA A 161 12.10 -8.52 0.81
CA ALA A 161 12.40 -9.02 2.14
C ALA A 161 13.85 -9.55 2.16
N ALA A 162 14.49 -9.57 3.33
CA ALA A 162 15.79 -10.21 3.45
C ALA A 162 15.68 -11.75 3.38
N SER A 163 16.80 -12.42 3.14
CA SER A 163 16.89 -13.88 3.16
C SER A 163 16.95 -14.42 4.60
N GLY A 164 16.04 -15.30 4.98
CA GLY A 164 16.08 -16.00 6.27
C GLY A 164 14.73 -16.61 6.64
N THR A 165 14.72 -17.49 7.65
CA THR A 165 13.48 -17.95 8.31
C THR A 165 13.19 -17.01 9.48
N PRO A 166 12.15 -16.18 9.44
CA PRO A 166 11.92 -15.21 10.51
C PRO A 166 11.21 -15.86 11.70
N SER A 167 11.55 -15.39 12.89
CA SER A 167 10.73 -15.58 14.10
C SER A 167 9.40 -14.81 14.03
N THR A 168 9.21 -13.88 13.08
CA THR A 168 8.06 -12.94 12.98
C THR A 168 7.33 -12.94 11.62
N GLY A 169 7.70 -13.81 10.68
CA GLY A 169 6.97 -14.01 9.41
C GLY A 169 7.41 -13.17 8.22
N ASN A 170 7.46 -11.84 8.36
CA ASN A 170 8.06 -10.94 7.38
C ASN A 170 9.55 -10.77 7.72
N VAL A 171 10.46 -11.01 6.78
CA VAL A 171 11.91 -10.79 7.01
C VAL A 171 12.26 -9.37 6.55
N PRO A 172 12.50 -8.41 7.45
CA PRO A 172 12.86 -7.07 7.03
C PRO A 172 14.25 -7.04 6.38
N LEU A 173 14.42 -6.15 5.42
CA LEU A 173 15.71 -5.73 4.89
C LEU A 173 16.24 -4.57 5.74
N THR A 174 17.43 -4.76 6.33
CA THR A 174 18.11 -3.69 7.08
C THR A 174 18.79 -2.72 6.11
N ILE A 175 18.46 -1.44 6.23
CA ILE A 175 19.02 -0.34 5.46
C ILE A 175 19.86 0.56 6.34
N ILE A 176 21.08 0.85 5.90
CA ILE A 176 21.97 1.80 6.56
C ILE A 176 21.63 3.22 6.10
N VAL A 177 21.34 4.11 7.06
CA VAL A 177 21.10 5.54 6.82
C VAL A 177 22.19 6.35 7.54
N PRO A 178 23.18 6.89 6.80
CA PRO A 178 24.27 7.66 7.40
C PRO A 178 23.82 8.90 8.19
N PRO A 179 24.65 9.38 9.13
CA PRO A 179 24.38 10.59 9.89
C PRO A 179 24.08 11.79 9.00
N ASN A 180 23.09 12.61 9.37
CA ASN A 180 22.74 13.85 8.67
C ASN A 180 22.53 13.68 7.16
N THR A 181 21.92 12.56 6.75
CA THR A 181 21.64 12.27 5.33
C THR A 181 20.21 11.82 5.08
N SER A 182 19.76 12.03 3.85
CA SER A 182 18.58 11.40 3.29
C SER A 182 18.99 10.32 2.29
N ARG A 183 18.30 9.18 2.33
CA ARG A 183 18.50 8.06 1.41
C ARG A 183 17.18 7.61 0.83
N THR A 184 17.08 7.60 -0.50
CA THR A 184 15.98 6.92 -1.20
C THR A 184 16.26 5.42 -1.20
N VAL A 185 15.32 4.64 -0.66
CA VAL A 185 15.51 3.19 -0.41
C VAL A 185 14.65 2.31 -1.30
N PHE A 186 13.60 2.88 -1.88
CA PHE A 186 12.78 2.21 -2.89
C PHE A 186 12.23 3.24 -3.87
N GLU A 187 12.40 2.97 -5.16
CA GLU A 187 11.90 3.79 -6.27
C GLU A 187 11.15 2.91 -7.26
N ASP A 188 10.00 3.42 -7.71
CA ASP A 188 9.17 2.77 -8.70
C ASP A 188 9.11 3.62 -9.97
N PHE A 189 9.93 3.24 -10.95
CA PHE A 189 10.00 3.87 -12.26
C PHE A 189 8.91 3.38 -13.25
N THR A 190 7.97 2.56 -12.80
CA THR A 190 6.81 2.17 -13.62
C THR A 190 5.73 3.25 -13.60
N SER A 191 4.75 3.16 -14.50
CA SER A 191 3.56 4.03 -14.51
C SER A 191 2.29 3.31 -14.11
N ASN A 192 2.39 2.02 -13.78
CA ASN A 192 1.25 1.16 -13.52
C ASN A 192 0.60 1.53 -12.18
N HIS A 193 -0.74 1.52 -12.17
CA HIS A 193 -1.49 1.65 -10.93
C HIS A 193 -1.09 0.54 -9.97
N ASN A 194 -0.83 0.90 -8.71
CA ASN A 194 -0.33 -0.03 -7.72
C ASN A 194 -0.72 0.35 -6.30
N LYS A 195 -0.58 -0.63 -5.40
CA LYS A 195 -0.72 -0.45 -3.95
C LYS A 195 0.49 -1.09 -3.28
N THR A 196 1.09 -0.36 -2.36
CA THR A 196 2.33 -0.77 -1.68
C THR A 196 2.11 -0.75 -0.18
N LEU A 197 2.33 -1.89 0.47
CA LEU A 197 2.50 -2.02 1.92
C LEU A 197 3.97 -1.79 2.25
N LEU A 198 4.21 -0.90 3.21
CA LEU A 198 5.52 -0.62 3.79
C LEU A 198 5.41 -0.89 5.29
N GLN A 199 6.30 -1.72 5.83
CA GLN A 199 6.48 -1.90 7.27
C GLN A 199 7.89 -1.44 7.61
N ILE A 200 8.00 -0.39 8.43
CA ILE A 200 9.26 0.23 8.81
C ILE A 200 9.42 0.11 10.32
N SER A 201 10.54 -0.47 10.77
CA SER A 201 10.89 -0.65 12.17
C SER A 201 12.18 0.09 12.47
N VAL A 202 12.16 0.93 13.51
CA VAL A 202 13.35 1.64 14.00
C VAL A 202 13.83 0.94 15.28
N PRO A 203 14.99 0.26 15.25
CA PRO A 203 15.58 -0.39 16.41
C PRO A 203 15.86 0.56 17.58
N ASN A 204 16.03 0.01 18.79
CA ASN A 204 16.26 0.78 20.02
C ASN A 204 17.54 1.65 19.97
N ASP A 205 18.56 1.16 19.28
CA ASP A 205 19.89 1.74 19.17
C ASP A 205 20.04 2.71 17.99
N SER A 206 18.97 2.90 17.20
CA SER A 206 18.90 3.91 16.14
C SER A 206 18.31 5.22 16.66
N SER A 207 18.49 6.30 15.92
CA SER A 207 17.79 7.58 16.15
C SER A 207 16.41 7.60 15.50
N SER A 208 15.64 8.65 15.82
CA SER A 208 14.37 8.91 15.13
C SER A 208 14.61 9.16 13.64
N ILE A 209 13.84 8.47 12.80
CA ILE A 209 13.91 8.60 11.34
C ILE A 209 12.70 9.34 10.81
N GLU A 210 12.95 10.32 9.95
CA GLU A 210 11.92 10.92 9.14
C GLU A 210 11.70 10.09 7.87
N VAL A 211 10.45 9.69 7.66
CA VAL A 211 9.99 8.93 6.51
C VAL A 211 9.24 9.86 5.59
N THR A 212 9.63 9.90 4.31
CA THR A 212 8.90 10.60 3.26
C THR A 212 8.51 9.61 2.16
N ILE A 213 7.21 9.52 1.87
CA ILE A 213 6.66 8.69 0.80
C ILE A 213 6.00 9.58 -0.25
N ARG A 214 6.41 9.44 -1.51
CA ARG A 214 5.80 10.14 -2.65
C ARG A 214 4.88 9.21 -3.42
N THR A 215 3.80 9.77 -3.95
CA THR A 215 2.84 9.07 -4.81
C THR A 215 2.62 9.86 -6.09
N ARG A 216 2.34 9.17 -7.21
CA ARG A 216 2.25 9.83 -8.54
C ARG A 216 1.06 10.79 -8.66
N GLY A 217 0.03 10.62 -7.83
CA GLY A 217 -1.20 11.43 -7.85
C GLY A 217 -1.26 12.57 -6.83
N SER A 218 -0.24 12.73 -5.96
CA SER A 218 -0.25 13.75 -4.90
C SER A 218 0.98 14.65 -4.99
N SER A 219 0.75 15.96 -4.95
CA SER A 219 1.83 16.95 -4.80
C SER A 219 2.36 17.02 -3.36
N ARG A 220 1.61 16.47 -2.39
CA ARG A 220 2.00 16.44 -0.97
C ARG A 220 2.48 15.04 -0.62
N PRO A 221 3.74 14.87 -0.18
CA PRO A 221 4.23 13.58 0.29
C PRO A 221 3.56 13.22 1.62
N ILE A 222 3.46 11.92 1.88
CA ILE A 222 3.17 11.41 3.22
C ILE A 222 4.47 11.52 4.02
N SER A 223 4.42 12.16 5.18
CA SER A 223 5.59 12.36 6.04
C SER A 223 5.27 11.89 7.46
N ALA A 224 6.22 11.19 8.08
CA ALA A 224 6.11 10.73 9.46
C ALA A 224 7.48 10.67 10.12
N THR A 225 7.55 10.88 11.43
CA THR A 225 8.74 10.59 12.23
C THR A 225 8.48 9.31 13.01
N ILE A 226 9.38 8.34 12.88
CA ILE A 226 9.33 7.08 13.61
C ILE A 226 10.45 7.13 14.64
N VAL A 227 10.11 6.98 15.92
CA VAL A 227 11.10 7.04 17.01
C VAL A 227 11.69 5.65 17.31
N PRO A 228 12.75 5.54 18.12
CA PRO A 228 13.30 4.24 18.48
C PRO A 228 12.28 3.31 19.16
N ASN A 229 12.39 2.01 18.88
CA ASN A 229 11.41 0.98 19.26
C ASN A 229 9.99 1.26 18.77
N GLU A 230 9.85 1.85 17.59
CA GLU A 230 8.55 2.04 16.94
C GLU A 230 8.52 1.31 15.60
N ILE A 231 7.37 0.70 15.33
CA ILE A 231 7.05 0.11 14.03
C ILE A 231 5.88 0.88 13.46
N ARG A 232 6.05 1.36 12.23
CA ARG A 232 5.05 2.10 11.49
C ARG A 232 4.77 1.41 10.17
N ILE A 233 3.50 1.24 9.87
CA ILE A 233 3.03 0.58 8.65
C ILE A 233 2.26 1.60 7.81
N PHE A 234 2.50 1.57 6.51
CA PHE A 234 1.80 2.38 5.52
C PHE A 234 1.26 1.49 4.42
N GLN A 235 0.02 1.71 4.01
CA GLN A 235 -0.48 1.22 2.74
C GLN A 235 -0.76 2.41 1.83
N VAL A 236 -0.14 2.41 0.65
CA VAL A 236 -0.04 3.59 -0.20
C VAL A 236 -0.47 3.26 -1.61
N GLU A 237 -1.29 4.12 -2.19
CA GLU A 237 -1.75 4.04 -3.58
C GLU A 237 -0.79 4.80 -4.51
N ASP A 238 -0.51 4.24 -5.69
CA ASP A 238 0.36 4.83 -6.72
C ASP A 238 1.73 5.26 -6.18
N PHE A 239 2.34 4.39 -5.37
CA PHE A 239 3.64 4.59 -4.75
C PHE A 239 4.71 4.94 -5.80
N GLN A 240 5.50 5.97 -5.53
CA GLN A 240 6.59 6.44 -6.39
C GLN A 240 7.95 6.20 -5.75
N ASN A 241 8.17 6.69 -4.52
CA ASN A 241 9.40 6.43 -3.79
C ASN A 241 9.24 6.54 -2.28
N LEU A 242 10.18 5.91 -1.57
CA LEU A 242 10.37 5.94 -0.12
C LEU A 242 11.75 6.51 0.16
N THR A 243 11.79 7.60 0.93
CA THR A 243 13.01 8.23 1.42
C THR A 243 13.04 8.17 2.93
N LEU A 244 14.19 7.77 3.48
CA LEU A 244 14.50 7.82 4.91
C LEU A 244 15.50 8.93 5.16
N THR A 245 15.24 9.77 6.14
CA THR A 245 16.12 10.87 6.54
C THR A 245 16.55 10.67 7.99
N ASN A 246 17.86 10.59 8.18
CA ASN A 246 18.51 10.57 9.48
C ASN A 246 19.08 11.97 9.74
N ASN A 247 18.48 12.68 10.70
CA ASN A 247 18.89 14.01 11.13
C ASN A 247 19.80 13.99 12.37
N SER A 248 20.34 12.81 12.72
CA SER A 248 21.24 12.60 13.86
C SER A 248 22.69 12.50 13.42
N ASP A 249 23.60 12.58 14.40
CA ASP A 249 25.04 12.44 14.21
C ASP A 249 25.53 10.98 14.26
N ILE A 250 24.61 10.00 14.39
CA ILE A 250 24.94 8.57 14.46
C ILE A 250 24.48 7.81 13.21
N LEU A 251 25.12 6.67 12.97
CA LEU A 251 24.77 5.76 11.89
C LEU A 251 23.55 4.93 12.29
N ASP A 252 22.47 4.99 11.51
CA ASP A 252 21.24 4.26 11.80
C ASP A 252 21.04 3.03 10.90
N PHE A 253 20.43 2.00 11.48
CA PHE A 253 20.10 0.74 10.81
C PHE A 253 18.60 0.50 10.88
N ILE A 254 17.92 0.64 9.74
CA ILE A 254 16.46 0.68 9.69
C ILE A 254 15.91 -0.54 8.96
N ASP A 255 14.97 -1.22 9.59
CA ASP A 255 14.39 -2.44 9.07
C ASP A 255 13.15 -2.13 8.24
N ILE A 256 13.14 -2.58 6.98
CA ILE A 256 12.05 -2.31 6.04
C ILE A 256 11.56 -3.61 5.40
N PHE A 257 10.25 -3.80 5.38
CA PHE A 257 9.58 -4.81 4.58
C PHE A 257 8.63 -4.13 3.58
N ILE A 258 8.62 -4.61 2.33
CA ILE A 258 7.84 -4.02 1.25
C ILE A 258 7.05 -5.12 0.53
N GLN A 259 5.76 -4.91 0.36
CA GLN A 259 4.91 -5.73 -0.49
C GLN A 259 4.16 -4.81 -1.46
N LYS A 260 4.32 -5.02 -2.75
CA LYS A 260 3.76 -4.17 -3.80
C LYS A 260 2.92 -4.98 -4.76
N THR A 261 1.63 -4.66 -4.83
CA THR A 261 0.70 -5.20 -5.83
C THR A 261 0.50 -4.19 -6.93
N PHE A 262 0.65 -4.57 -8.19
CA PHE A 262 0.58 -3.66 -9.33
C PHE A 262 -0.22 -4.27 -10.48
N CYS A 263 -0.78 -3.39 -11.30
CA CYS A 263 -1.47 -3.76 -12.53
C CYS A 263 -0.48 -4.05 -13.66
N ILE A 264 -0.72 -5.11 -14.42
CA ILE A 264 -0.02 -5.42 -15.67
C ILE A 264 -1.08 -5.64 -16.74
N CYS A 265 -1.03 -4.91 -17.85
CA CYS A 265 -1.95 -5.10 -18.96
C CYS A 265 -1.16 -5.62 -20.17
N CYS A 266 -1.49 -6.83 -20.60
CA CYS A 266 -0.93 -7.43 -21.79
C CYS A 266 -1.88 -7.16 -22.95
N ASN A 267 -1.37 -6.62 -24.05
CA ASN A 267 -2.14 -6.56 -25.28
C ASN A 267 -2.15 -7.97 -25.88
N ASP A 268 -3.33 -8.47 -26.26
CA ASP A 268 -3.53 -9.77 -26.92
C ASP A 268 -2.96 -9.80 -28.36
N GLN A 269 -1.92 -9.02 -28.66
CA GLN A 269 -1.18 -9.21 -29.90
C GLN A 269 -0.38 -10.52 -29.79
N SER A 270 -1.03 -11.60 -30.19
CA SER A 270 -0.38 -12.73 -30.82
C SER A 270 0.44 -12.24 -32.01
N ASN A 271 1.72 -11.92 -31.75
CA ASN A 271 2.94 -11.98 -32.58
C ASN A 271 3.01 -11.23 -33.93
N PRO A 272 4.23 -10.78 -34.34
CA PRO A 272 5.19 -11.73 -34.87
C PRO A 272 6.67 -11.49 -34.49
N CYS A 273 7.25 -12.44 -33.77
CA CYS A 273 8.52 -13.06 -34.20
C CYS A 273 8.33 -14.01 -35.40
N ASP A 274 7.13 -14.07 -36.01
CA ASP A 274 6.82 -14.82 -37.23
C ASP A 274 6.48 -13.89 -38.41
N GLY A 275 7.50 -13.54 -39.20
CA GLY A 275 7.28 -13.12 -40.59
C GLY A 275 7.53 -11.66 -40.90
N TYR A 276 8.81 -11.27 -40.91
CA TYR A 276 9.35 -10.39 -41.97
C TYR A 276 10.83 -10.76 -42.18
N CYS A 277 11.07 -11.97 -42.68
CA CYS A 277 12.17 -12.13 -43.63
C CYS A 277 11.63 -11.57 -44.94
N ASP A 278 12.03 -10.35 -45.28
CA ASP A 278 11.68 -9.66 -46.50
C ASP A 278 11.88 -10.59 -47.70
N LYS A 279 10.77 -11.01 -48.31
CA LYS A 279 10.81 -11.43 -49.71
C LYS A 279 11.16 -10.17 -50.49
N TYR A 280 12.29 -10.24 -51.20
CA TYR A 280 12.91 -9.24 -52.08
C TYR A 280 13.99 -8.36 -51.45
N GLY A 281 15.15 -8.95 -51.22
CA GLY A 281 16.41 -8.24 -51.04
C GLY A 281 17.59 -9.20 -50.96
N HIS A 282 18.24 -9.43 -52.10
CA HIS A 282 19.46 -10.19 -52.34
C HIS A 282 20.41 -10.43 -51.15
N ASP A 283 20.84 -11.69 -51.06
CA ASP A 283 22.17 -12.19 -50.69
C ASP A 283 22.86 -11.52 -49.48
N PHE A 284 22.84 -12.19 -48.32
CA PHE A 284 24.04 -12.75 -47.66
C PHE A 284 23.61 -13.64 -46.49
N GLU A 285 24.30 -14.78 -46.35
CA GLU A 285 24.03 -15.90 -45.45
C GLU A 285 24.18 -15.56 -43.95
N CYS A 286 23.51 -16.39 -43.14
CA CYS A 286 23.28 -16.35 -41.69
C CYS A 286 24.46 -15.98 -40.78
#